data_AF-A0A2R6CAC0-F1
#
_entry.id   AF-A0A2R6CAC0-F1
#
_cell.length_a   1.000
_cell.length_b   1.000
_cell.length_c   1.000
_cell.angle_alpha   90.00
_cell.angle_beta   90.00
_cell.angle_gamma   90.00
#
_symmetry.space_group_name_H-M   'P 1'
#
loop_
_entity.id
_entity.type
_entity.pdbx_description
1 polymer ?
#
loop_
_entity_poly.entity_id
_entity_poly.type
_entity_poly.pdbx_seq_one_letter_code
_entity_poly.pdbx_strand_id
1 'polypeptide(L)'
;DLMLKSLKVDSDLPASAQSQSADISNRVDEVMRRLRPDLLDDLFTAIEKGSLSQSLAAGLIPELSSLLESGLQEILKEENRFSSLTQRVQEAYRRVVEVQTPMAEFLTQRLPQQDAELAERVNELKRFREALESQRVSLDKLGEKIGLAKQRLVKLREQVARLGSQAPTAQLGQPNPPQSSLPP
;
A
#
# COMPACT_ATOMS: atom_id res chain seq x y z
N ASP A 1 -2.40 12.44 -41.27
CA ASP A 1 -3.39 12.53 -40.18
C ASP A 1 -3.58 11.32 -39.30
N LEU A 2 -4.16 10.20 -39.75
CA LEU A 2 -4.55 9.11 -38.81
C LEU A 2 -3.36 8.46 -38.09
N MET A 3 -2.22 8.31 -38.79
CA MET A 3 -0.97 7.77 -38.25
C MET A 3 -0.22 8.74 -37.31
N LEU A 4 -0.41 10.05 -37.47
CA LEU A 4 0.14 11.05 -36.54
C LEU A 4 -0.70 11.13 -35.27
N LYS A 5 -2.03 11.01 -35.39
CA LYS A 5 -2.95 10.96 -34.25
C LYS A 5 -2.70 9.75 -33.35
N SER A 6 -2.23 8.62 -33.88
CA SER A 6 -1.90 7.44 -33.07
C SER A 6 -0.65 7.60 -32.20
N LEU A 7 0.22 8.57 -32.52
CA LEU A 7 1.39 8.94 -31.71
C LEU A 7 1.05 9.85 -30.53
N LYS A 8 -0.19 10.37 -30.45
CA LYS A 8 -0.61 11.22 -29.35
C LYS A 8 -0.55 10.44 -28.03
N VAL A 9 0.01 11.08 -27.01
CA VAL A 9 0.11 10.56 -25.65
C VAL A 9 -0.85 11.32 -24.73
N ASP A 10 -1.14 10.71 -23.58
CA ASP A 10 -1.84 11.38 -22.49
C ASP A 10 -0.83 12.18 -21.67
N SER A 11 -0.50 13.39 -22.09
CA SER A 11 0.55 14.22 -21.48
C SER A 11 0.34 14.51 -19.99
N ASP A 12 -0.88 14.36 -19.48
CA ASP A 12 -1.24 14.63 -18.08
C ASP A 12 -1.00 13.40 -17.18
N LEU A 13 -0.84 12.21 -17.76
CA LEU A 13 -0.67 10.97 -17.01
C LEU A 13 0.55 11.00 -16.06
N PRO A 14 1.76 11.45 -16.45
CA PRO A 14 2.90 11.50 -15.55
C PRO A 14 2.69 12.41 -14.34
N ALA A 15 2.12 13.61 -14.56
CA ALA A 15 1.86 14.56 -13.49
C ALA A 15 0.77 14.06 -12.54
N SER A 16 -0.31 13.50 -13.08
CA SER A 16 -1.38 12.92 -12.27
C SER A 16 -0.92 11.67 -11.51
N ALA A 17 -0.07 10.83 -12.11
CA ALA A 17 0.55 9.69 -11.46
C ALA A 17 1.47 10.11 -10.31
N GLN A 18 2.27 11.15 -10.51
CA GLN A 18 3.13 11.71 -9.46
C GLN A 18 2.31 12.21 -8.26
N SER A 19 1.25 12.97 -8.53
CA SER A 19 0.35 13.49 -7.49
C SER A 19 -0.35 12.35 -6.72
N GLN A 20 -0.88 11.35 -7.43
CA GLN A 20 -1.53 10.20 -6.80
C GLN A 20 -0.54 9.35 -6.00
N SER A 21 0.67 9.14 -6.50
CA SER A 21 1.75 8.44 -5.79
C SER A 21 2.11 9.15 -4.48
N ALA A 22 2.25 10.48 -4.52
CA ALA A 22 2.51 11.30 -3.34
C ALA A 22 1.36 11.22 -2.31
N ASP A 23 0.11 11.29 -2.77
CA ASP A 23 -1.06 11.15 -1.90
C ASP A 23 -1.10 9.77 -1.21
N ILE A 24 -0.93 8.69 -1.95
CA ILE A 24 -0.86 7.32 -1.40
C ILE A 24 0.28 7.22 -0.37
N SER A 25 1.47 7.75 -0.70
CA SER A 25 2.62 7.77 0.19
C SER A 25 2.31 8.48 1.52
N ASN A 26 1.66 9.64 1.45
CA ASN A 26 1.28 10.43 2.62
C ASN A 26 0.22 9.73 3.48
N ARG A 27 -0.75 9.05 2.85
CA ARG A 27 -1.76 8.25 3.55
C ARG A 27 -1.13 7.10 4.32
N VAL A 28 -0.17 6.39 3.70
CA VAL A 28 0.57 5.32 4.38
C VAL A 28 1.33 5.87 5.59
N ASP A 29 2.01 7.02 5.46
CA ASP A 29 2.70 7.66 6.58
C ASP A 29 1.74 8.08 7.70
N GLU A 30 0.58 8.61 7.35
CA GLU A 30 -0.45 9.02 8.30
C GLU A 30 -0.93 7.82 9.13
N VAL A 31 -1.24 6.70 8.47
CA VAL A 31 -1.63 5.45 9.15
C VAL A 31 -0.54 4.98 10.10
N MET A 32 0.71 4.88 9.62
CA MET A 32 1.83 4.42 10.43
C MET A 32 2.13 5.35 11.61
N ARG A 33 2.02 6.67 11.40
CA ARG A 33 2.19 7.68 12.46
C ARG A 33 1.10 7.59 13.52
N ARG A 34 -0.15 7.32 13.13
CA ARG A 34 -1.28 7.18 14.07
C ARG A 34 -1.15 5.89 14.90
N LEU A 35 -0.75 4.80 14.26
CA LEU A 35 -0.60 3.50 14.92
C LEU A 35 0.61 3.45 15.85
N ARG A 36 1.67 4.23 15.56
CA ARG A 36 2.93 4.27 16.32
C ARG A 36 3.45 2.86 16.61
N PRO A 37 3.78 2.09 15.57
CA PRO A 37 4.12 0.69 15.71
C PRO A 37 5.35 0.45 16.62
N ASP A 38 6.28 1.40 16.71
CA ASP A 38 7.42 1.29 17.64
C ASP A 38 6.96 1.24 19.11
N LEU A 39 5.94 2.04 19.47
CA LEU A 39 5.36 2.00 20.83
C LEU A 39 4.59 0.72 21.08
N LEU A 40 3.99 0.14 20.04
CA LEU A 40 3.33 -1.15 20.13
C LEU A 40 4.35 -2.28 20.33
N ASP A 41 5.49 -2.23 19.63
CA ASP A 41 6.60 -3.17 19.84
C ASP A 41 7.16 -3.08 21.28
N ASP A 42 7.33 -1.87 21.80
CA ASP A 42 7.76 -1.64 23.20
C ASP A 42 6.73 -2.19 24.19
N LEU A 43 5.44 -1.98 23.94
CA LEU A 43 4.36 -2.51 24.75
C LEU A 43 4.38 -4.04 24.77
N PHE A 44 4.48 -4.69 23.60
CA PHE A 44 4.56 -6.16 23.53
C PHE A 44 5.80 -6.68 24.25
N THR A 45 6.95 -6.03 24.10
CA THR A 45 8.18 -6.37 24.81
C THR A 45 8.00 -6.26 26.33
N ALA A 46 7.31 -5.23 26.82
CA ALA A 46 7.04 -5.06 28.25
C ALA A 46 6.11 -6.16 28.80
N ILE A 47 5.12 -6.59 28.02
CA ILE A 47 4.21 -7.69 28.38
C ILE A 47 4.98 -9.02 28.42
N GLU A 48 5.80 -9.32 27.41
CA GLU A 48 6.60 -10.55 27.35
C GLU A 48 7.61 -10.64 28.52
N LYS A 49 8.17 -9.50 28.94
CA LYS A 49 9.09 -9.43 30.10
C LYS A 49 8.37 -9.47 31.45
N GLY A 50 7.05 -9.58 31.48
CA GLY A 50 6.25 -9.55 32.71
C GLY A 50 6.28 -8.20 33.45
N SER A 51 6.72 -7.13 32.78
CA SER A 51 6.73 -5.77 33.33
C SER A 51 5.33 -5.14 33.36
N LEU A 52 4.39 -5.71 32.58
CA LEU A 52 2.97 -5.39 32.61
C LEU A 52 2.18 -6.56 33.21
N SER A 53 1.15 -6.27 34.01
CA SER A 53 0.29 -7.32 34.55
C SER A 53 -0.52 -7.98 33.44
N GLN A 54 -0.74 -9.30 33.54
CA GLN A 54 -1.53 -10.06 32.56
C GLN A 54 -2.99 -9.57 32.46
N SER A 55 -3.57 -9.08 33.56
CA SER A 55 -4.93 -8.52 33.55
C SER A 55 -5.03 -7.21 32.77
N LEU A 56 -4.02 -6.34 32.91
CA LEU A 56 -3.94 -5.11 32.14
C LEU A 56 -3.66 -5.42 30.67
N ALA A 57 -2.75 -6.36 30.39
CA ALA A 57 -2.47 -6.80 29.03
C ALA A 57 -3.73 -7.36 28.36
N ALA A 58 -4.48 -8.25 29.04
CA ALA A 58 -5.73 -8.82 28.55
C ALA A 58 -6.81 -7.75 28.28
N GLY A 59 -6.88 -6.73 29.13
CA GLY A 59 -7.80 -5.61 28.97
C GLY A 59 -7.50 -4.69 27.79
N LEU A 60 -6.29 -4.74 27.21
CA LEU A 60 -5.90 -3.93 26.04
C LEU A 60 -6.07 -4.68 24.70
N ILE A 61 -6.26 -5.99 24.73
CA ILE A 61 -6.31 -6.84 23.52
C ILE A 61 -7.43 -6.42 22.55
N PRO A 62 -8.68 -6.16 23.00
CA PRO A 62 -9.75 -5.77 22.09
C PRO A 62 -9.45 -4.47 21.34
N GLU A 63 -8.95 -3.46 22.05
CA GLU A 63 -8.62 -2.15 21.52
C GLU A 63 -7.44 -2.23 20.55
N LEU A 64 -6.38 -2.97 20.92
CA LEU A 64 -5.22 -3.19 20.05
C LEU A 64 -5.62 -3.96 18.77
N SER A 65 -6.47 -4.98 18.90
CA SER A 65 -6.98 -5.75 17.76
C SER A 65 -7.77 -4.87 16.81
N SER A 66 -8.69 -4.05 17.35
CA SER A 66 -9.51 -3.14 16.55
C SER A 66 -8.67 -2.07 15.86
N LEU A 67 -7.70 -1.48 16.57
CA LEU A 67 -6.79 -0.48 16.04
C LEU A 67 -5.95 -1.03 14.88
N LEU A 68 -5.37 -2.22 15.04
CA LEU A 68 -4.54 -2.86 14.02
C LEU A 68 -5.35 -3.31 12.82
N GLU A 69 -6.56 -3.82 13.02
CA GLU A 69 -7.46 -4.21 11.92
C GLU A 69 -7.88 -2.98 11.10
N SER A 70 -8.24 -1.87 11.75
CA SER A 70 -8.53 -0.60 11.07
C SER A 70 -7.32 -0.11 10.29
N GLY A 71 -6.13 -0.13 10.89
CA GLY A 71 -4.88 0.24 10.23
C GLY A 71 -4.59 -0.61 9.00
N LEU A 72 -4.77 -1.93 9.11
CA LEU A 72 -4.54 -2.87 8.01
C LEU A 72 -5.53 -2.65 6.86
N GLN A 73 -6.81 -2.43 7.16
CA GLN A 73 -7.83 -2.08 6.16
C GLN A 73 -7.46 -0.82 5.38
N GLU A 74 -6.98 0.22 6.07
CA GLU A 74 -6.52 1.46 5.43
C GLU A 74 -5.29 1.21 4.53
N ILE A 75 -4.30 0.45 5.00
CA ILE A 75 -3.13 0.08 4.17
C ILE A 75 -3.55 -0.75 2.94
N LEU A 76 -4.47 -1.71 3.09
CA LEU A 76 -4.97 -2.51 1.96
C LEU A 76 -5.71 -1.66 0.94
N LYS A 77 -6.44 -0.63 1.39
CA LYS A 77 -7.08 0.34 0.49
C LYS A 77 -6.04 1.11 -0.32
N GLU A 78 -4.97 1.57 0.32
CA GLU A 78 -3.88 2.28 -0.36
C GLU A 78 -3.07 1.35 -1.28
N GLU A 79 -2.88 0.08 -0.93
CA GLU A 79 -2.29 -0.95 -1.79
C GLU A 79 -3.11 -1.16 -3.07
N ASN A 80 -4.45 -1.18 -2.97
CA ASN A 80 -5.32 -1.29 -4.13
C ASN A 80 -5.21 -0.06 -5.04
N ARG A 81 -5.20 1.15 -4.46
CA ARG A 81 -4.99 2.40 -5.21
C ARG A 81 -3.64 2.40 -5.93
N PHE A 82 -2.59 1.96 -5.24
CA PHE A 82 -1.26 1.78 -5.78
C PHE A 82 -1.25 0.80 -6.95
N SER A 83 -1.87 -0.38 -6.80
CA SER A 83 -1.96 -1.40 -7.85
C SER A 83 -2.63 -0.85 -9.11
N SER A 84 -3.75 -0.15 -8.97
CA SER A 84 -4.44 0.50 -10.10
C SER A 84 -3.61 1.61 -10.76
N LEU A 85 -2.81 2.36 -9.99
CA LEU A 85 -1.89 3.35 -10.53
C LEU A 85 -0.75 2.69 -11.31
N THR A 86 -0.13 1.67 -10.74
CA THR A 86 0.94 0.90 -11.36
C THR A 86 0.51 0.27 -12.68
N GLN A 87 -0.66 -0.36 -12.72
CA GLN A 87 -1.21 -0.91 -13.97
C GLN A 87 -1.37 0.15 -15.06
N ARG A 88 -1.91 1.33 -14.72
CA ARG A 88 -2.09 2.42 -15.70
C ARG A 88 -0.76 2.94 -16.24
N VAL A 89 0.24 3.14 -15.36
CA VAL A 89 1.58 3.60 -15.78
C VAL A 89 2.28 2.54 -16.62
N GLN A 90 2.19 1.26 -16.25
CA GLN A 90 2.77 0.16 -17.01
C GLN A 90 2.15 -0.01 -18.39
N GLU A 91 0.81 0.06 -18.49
CA GLU A 91 0.11 -0.03 -19.78
C GLU A 91 0.47 1.15 -20.69
N ALA A 92 0.53 2.37 -20.14
CA ALA A 92 0.97 3.54 -20.90
C ALA A 92 2.42 3.40 -21.37
N TYR A 93 3.32 2.92 -20.51
CA TYR A 93 4.71 2.70 -20.86
C TYR A 93 4.84 1.64 -21.96
N ARG A 94 4.12 0.53 -21.82
CA ARG A 94 4.06 -0.54 -22.81
C ARG A 94 3.59 -0.02 -24.16
N ARG A 95 2.49 0.73 -24.19
CA ARG A 95 1.96 1.34 -25.42
C ARG A 95 2.99 2.24 -26.10
N VAL A 96 3.71 3.05 -25.33
CA VAL A 96 4.74 3.95 -25.86
C VAL A 96 5.90 3.17 -26.45
N VAL A 97 6.39 2.15 -25.76
CA VAL A 97 7.58 1.39 -26.17
C VAL A 97 7.28 0.39 -27.28
N GLU A 98 6.18 -0.35 -27.20
CA GLU A 98 5.88 -1.44 -28.13
C GLU A 98 5.13 -0.97 -29.38
N VAL A 99 4.39 0.14 -29.30
CA VAL A 99 3.51 0.58 -30.40
C VAL A 99 3.93 1.94 -30.95
N GLN A 100 3.97 2.96 -30.10
CA GLN A 100 4.13 4.34 -30.60
C GLN A 100 5.58 4.64 -31.00
N THR A 101 6.58 4.12 -30.29
CA THR A 101 8.00 4.32 -30.64
C THR A 101 8.36 3.66 -31.98
N PRO A 102 8.04 2.36 -32.23
CA PRO A 102 8.31 1.74 -33.52
C PRO A 102 7.54 2.39 -34.67
N MET A 103 6.30 2.84 -34.41
CA MET A 103 5.51 3.58 -35.40
C MET A 103 6.17 4.92 -35.74
N ALA A 104 6.64 5.66 -34.74
CA ALA A 104 7.35 6.92 -34.93
C ALA A 104 8.65 6.73 -35.72
N GLU A 105 9.42 5.67 -35.43
CA GLU A 105 10.63 5.30 -36.18
C GLU A 105 10.31 4.98 -37.64
N PHE A 106 9.28 4.15 -37.88
CA PHE A 106 8.82 3.82 -39.23
C PHE A 106 8.40 5.05 -40.03
N LEU A 107 7.62 5.95 -39.43
CA LEU A 107 7.17 7.18 -40.07
C LEU A 107 8.35 8.10 -40.39
N THR A 108 9.31 8.21 -39.47
CA THR A 108 10.52 9.04 -39.66
C THR A 108 11.38 8.54 -40.81
N GLN A 109 11.47 7.22 -41.02
CA GLN A 109 12.21 6.63 -42.14
C GLN A 109 11.50 6.82 -43.49
N ARG A 110 10.17 6.85 -43.50
CA ARG A 110 9.35 6.93 -44.71
C ARG A 110 9.02 8.35 -45.18
N LEU A 111 9.09 9.32 -44.28
CA LEU A 111 8.77 10.72 -44.55
C LEU A 111 10.07 11.53 -44.55
N PRO A 112 10.66 11.84 -45.71
CA PRO A 112 11.91 12.58 -45.77
C PRO A 112 11.69 14.05 -45.35
N GLN A 113 12.20 14.40 -44.17
CA GLN A 113 12.74 15.71 -43.77
C GLN A 113 11.85 16.97 -43.63
N GLN A 114 10.52 16.97 -43.71
CA GLN A 114 9.76 18.25 -43.54
C GLN A 114 8.51 18.24 -42.67
N ASP A 115 8.22 17.14 -41.98
CA ASP A 115 7.08 17.12 -41.08
C ASP A 115 7.50 17.59 -39.67
N ALA A 116 7.39 18.90 -39.44
CA ALA A 116 7.63 19.51 -38.15
C ALA A 116 6.71 18.93 -37.06
N GLU A 117 5.49 18.53 -37.44
CA GLU A 117 4.54 17.89 -36.53
C GLU A 117 5.02 16.49 -36.15
N LEU A 118 5.51 15.68 -37.10
CA LEU A 118 6.11 14.37 -36.79
C LEU A 118 7.30 14.50 -35.84
N ALA A 119 8.20 15.46 -36.10
CA ALA A 119 9.35 15.71 -35.24
C ALA A 119 8.93 16.12 -33.82
N GLU A 120 7.90 16.95 -33.70
CA GLU A 120 7.31 17.32 -32.41
C GLU A 120 6.72 16.11 -31.69
N ARG A 121 5.93 15.26 -32.38
CA ARG A 121 5.36 14.04 -31.82
C ARG A 121 6.40 13.03 -31.35
N VAL A 122 7.49 12.87 -32.11
CA VAL A 122 8.61 12.00 -31.71
C VAL A 122 9.27 12.53 -30.44
N ASN A 123 9.49 13.84 -30.34
CA ASN A 123 10.06 14.45 -29.15
C ASN A 123 9.12 14.37 -27.94
N GLU A 124 7.81 14.56 -28.15
CA GLU A 124 6.77 14.36 -27.14
C GLU A 124 6.80 12.93 -26.60
N LEU A 125 6.84 11.93 -27.48
CA LEU A 125 6.94 10.52 -27.11
C LEU A 125 8.20 10.20 -26.30
N LYS A 126 9.35 10.77 -26.67
CA LYS A 126 10.61 10.60 -25.91
C LYS A 126 10.49 11.14 -24.49
N ARG A 127 10.04 12.40 -24.35
CA ARG A 127 9.83 13.05 -23.04
C ARG A 127 8.80 12.28 -22.21
N PHE A 128 7.72 11.84 -22.84
CA PHE A 128 6.67 11.08 -22.19
C PHE A 128 7.18 9.72 -21.68
N ARG A 129 7.97 9.00 -22.49
CA ARG A 129 8.63 7.75 -22.09
C ARG A 129 9.55 7.95 -20.89
N GLU A 130 10.40 8.97 -20.93
CA GLU A 130 11.31 9.31 -19.83
C GLU A 130 10.53 9.63 -18.54
N ALA A 131 9.44 10.39 -18.66
CA ALA A 131 8.58 10.71 -17.54
C ALA A 131 7.91 9.45 -16.95
N LEU A 132 7.40 8.54 -17.79
CA LEU A 132 6.84 7.27 -17.33
C LEU A 132 7.88 6.37 -16.67
N GLU A 133 9.11 6.31 -17.19
CA GLU A 133 10.18 5.52 -16.58
C GLU A 133 10.54 6.06 -15.19
N SER A 134 10.61 7.39 -15.03
CA SER A 134 10.77 8.02 -13.72
C SER A 134 9.62 7.70 -12.76
N GLN A 135 8.37 7.66 -13.26
CA GLN A 135 7.22 7.26 -12.45
C GLN A 135 7.31 5.78 -12.04
N ARG A 136 7.77 4.87 -12.91
CA ARG A 136 7.93 3.45 -12.56
C ARG A 136 8.89 3.26 -11.40
N VAL A 137 10.08 3.89 -11.46
CA VAL A 137 11.06 3.85 -10.36
C VAL A 137 10.48 4.42 -9.06
N SER A 138 9.66 5.48 -9.16
CA SER A 138 9.01 6.08 -7.99
C SER A 138 7.94 5.17 -7.40
N LEU A 139 7.19 4.46 -8.26
CA LEU A 139 6.18 3.48 -7.85
C LEU A 139 6.82 2.26 -7.19
N ASP A 140 7.99 1.80 -7.64
CA ASP A 140 8.69 0.69 -7.00
C ASP A 140 9.00 1.01 -5.53
N LYS A 141 9.54 2.21 -5.26
CA LYS A 141 9.80 2.70 -3.90
C LYS A 141 8.53 2.81 -3.05
N LEU A 142 7.42 3.25 -3.65
CA LEU A 142 6.13 3.32 -2.97
C LEU A 142 5.60 1.92 -2.65
N GLY A 143 5.76 0.96 -3.56
CA GLY A 143 5.40 -0.43 -3.37
C GLY A 143 6.16 -1.06 -2.19
N GLU A 144 7.48 -0.82 -2.10
CA GLU A 144 8.29 -1.24 -0.95
C GLU A 144 7.76 -0.65 0.36
N LYS A 145 7.47 0.65 0.38
CA LYS A 145 6.92 1.34 1.56
C LYS A 145 5.59 0.74 2.02
N ILE A 146 4.65 0.51 1.10
CA ILE A 146 3.36 -0.13 1.41
C ILE A 146 3.58 -1.55 1.93
N GLY A 147 4.46 -2.32 1.28
CA GLY A 147 4.80 -3.68 1.66
C GLY A 147 5.36 -3.76 3.08
N LEU A 148 6.30 -2.87 3.43
CA LEU A 148 6.86 -2.77 4.78
C LEU A 148 5.81 -2.39 5.83
N ALA A 149 4.96 -1.41 5.53
CA ALA A 149 3.86 -1.02 6.42
C ALA A 149 2.92 -2.19 6.69
N LYS A 150 2.44 -2.84 5.62
CA LYS A 150 1.55 -4.01 5.70
C LYS A 150 2.18 -5.15 6.49
N GLN A 151 3.43 -5.51 6.19
CA GLN A 151 4.14 -6.58 6.90
C GLN A 151 4.26 -6.26 8.39
N ARG A 152 4.56 -5.00 8.74
CA ARG A 152 4.66 -4.57 10.14
C ARG A 152 3.32 -4.70 10.87
N LEU A 153 2.23 -4.25 10.27
CA LEU A 153 0.90 -4.38 10.87
C LEU A 153 0.44 -5.82 11.03
N VAL A 154 0.74 -6.69 10.06
CA VAL A 154 0.45 -8.13 10.16
C VAL A 154 1.20 -8.76 11.34
N LYS A 155 2.49 -8.46 11.52
CA LYS A 155 3.28 -8.95 12.66
C LYS A 155 2.70 -8.50 14.00
N LEU A 156 2.35 -7.22 14.12
CA LEU A 156 1.72 -6.67 15.33
C LEU A 156 0.39 -7.36 15.63
N ARG A 157 -0.43 -7.62 14.58
CA ARG A 157 -1.70 -8.34 14.72
C ARG A 157 -1.49 -9.77 15.23
N GLU A 158 -0.47 -10.46 14.70
CA GLU A 158 -0.10 -11.80 15.18
C GLU A 158 0.35 -11.80 16.64
N GLN A 159 1.10 -10.77 17.07
CA GLN A 159 1.50 -10.60 18.47
C GLN A 159 0.28 -10.40 19.38
N VAL A 160 -0.68 -9.55 18.99
CA VAL A 160 -1.93 -9.39 19.74
C VAL A 160 -2.71 -10.70 19.84
N ALA A 161 -2.82 -11.45 18.74
CA ALA A 161 -3.51 -12.74 18.74
C ALA A 161 -2.85 -13.76 19.68
N ARG A 162 -1.51 -13.78 19.74
CA ARG A 162 -0.75 -14.63 20.68
C ARG A 162 -0.98 -14.22 22.13
N LEU A 163 -1.05 -12.93 22.44
CA LEU A 163 -1.42 -12.47 23.77
C LEU A 163 -2.84 -12.90 24.15
N GLY A 164 -3.77 -12.87 23.18
CA GLY A 164 -5.16 -13.32 23.39
C GLY A 164 -5.29 -14.81 23.67
N SER A 165 -4.44 -15.65 23.07
CA SER A 165 -4.43 -17.10 23.35
C SER A 165 -3.71 -17.47 24.64
N GLN A 166 -2.81 -16.62 25.13
CA GLN A 166 -2.08 -16.81 26.38
C GLN A 166 -2.76 -16.17 27.59
N ALA A 167 -3.69 -15.23 27.39
CA ALA A 167 -4.51 -14.68 28.45
C ALA A 167 -5.32 -15.83 29.08
N PRO A 168 -5.19 -16.08 30.40
CA PRO A 168 -6.07 -17.02 31.06
C PRO A 168 -7.50 -16.53 30.80
N THR A 169 -8.35 -17.40 30.27
CA THR A 169 -9.79 -17.20 30.33
C THR A 169 -10.14 -17.03 31.79
N ALA A 170 -10.20 -15.77 32.25
CA ALA A 170 -10.78 -15.45 33.53
C ALA A 170 -12.21 -15.96 33.43
N GLN A 171 -12.47 -17.13 34.01
CA GLN A 171 -13.79 -17.68 34.19
C GLN A 171 -14.56 -16.62 34.98
N LEU A 172 -15.28 -15.78 34.25
CA LEU A 172 -16.32 -14.92 34.79
C LEU A 172 -17.38 -15.87 35.38
N GLY A 173 -17.30 -16.05 36.70
CA GLY A 173 -18.34 -16.55 37.59
C GLY A 173 -19.18 -17.71 37.07
N GLN A 174 -18.72 -18.95 37.26
CA GLN A 174 -19.69 -20.01 37.50
C GLN A 174 -20.29 -19.78 38.90
N PRO A 175 -21.62 -19.60 39.04
CA PRO A 175 -22.24 -19.66 40.36
C PRO A 175 -22.07 -21.09 40.89
N ASN A 176 -21.46 -21.23 42.07
CA ASN A 176 -21.39 -22.50 42.78
C ASN A 176 -22.82 -23.10 42.87
N PRO A 177 -23.02 -24.40 42.53
CA PRO A 177 -24.29 -25.05 42.81
C PRO A 177 -24.48 -25.12 44.34
N PRO A 178 -25.72 -24.93 44.85
CA PRO A 178 -25.98 -25.03 46.27
C PRO A 178 -25.70 -26.45 46.77
N GLN A 179 -24.81 -26.56 47.76
CA GLN A 179 -24.63 -27.79 48.53
C GLN A 179 -25.88 -28.01 49.37
N SER A 180 -26.81 -28.82 48.87
CA SER A 180 -27.90 -29.36 49.68
C SER A 180 -27.36 -30.48 50.56
N SER A 181 -27.10 -30.13 51.81
CA SER A 181 -26.90 -31.02 52.94
C SER A 181 -28.09 -31.97 53.13
N LEU A 182 -27.82 -33.27 53.17
CA LEU A 182 -28.74 -34.31 53.66
C LEU A 182 -28.62 -34.41 55.19
N PRO A 183 -29.74 -34.38 55.95
CA PRO A 183 -29.76 -34.84 57.34
C PRO A 183 -30.35 -36.27 57.44
N PRO A 184 -30.25 -36.90 58.63
CA PRO A 184 -29.93 -38.33 58.82
C PRO A 184 -31.11 -39.31 58.66
#